data_AF-A0A1A8BEZ6-F1
#
_entry.id   AF-A0A1A8BEZ6-F1
#
_cell.length_a   1.000
_cell.length_b   1.000
_cell.length_c   1.000
_cell.angle_alpha   90.00
_cell.angle_beta   90.00
_cell.angle_gamma   90.00
#
_symmetry.space_group_name_H-M   'P 1'
#
loop_
_entity.id
_entity.type
_entity.pdbx_description
1 polymer ?
#
loop_
_entity_poly.entity_id
_entity_poly.type
_entity_poly.pdbx_seq_one_letter_code
_entity_poly.pdbx_strand_id
1 'polypeptide(L)'
;MTSLAEILEAPSREAIEGCRKSVLEELAAHLGLRGARAMLKPDLRTAVIQEMERCGLIPPAICETDVEHSEEPKPAEPPGDSPSEMLTIPEERKITPLPVTLPRDEPSSPTSALSSLEAARLQVRLARVKYEAQEKARQQDISLELKRLELESETKMRLRRMELDHERQMFRVNNSTSGVEARSADTLKTDSPPDADRREVEPPADERNPDATDRRKFDVGKCIALVPTFRETEVDSFFSAFE
;
A
#
# COMPACT_ATOMS: atom_id res chain seq x y z
N MET A 1 -28.07 -12.38 -16.04
CA MET A 1 -27.21 -12.47 -14.84
C MET A 1 -26.16 -13.50 -15.17
N THR A 2 -24.89 -13.14 -15.10
CA THR A 2 -23.79 -14.04 -15.46
C THR A 2 -23.76 -15.22 -14.49
N SER A 3 -23.74 -16.43 -15.05
CA SER A 3 -23.61 -17.67 -14.27
C SER A 3 -22.14 -18.02 -14.06
N LEU A 4 -21.82 -18.85 -13.07
CA LEU A 4 -20.43 -19.27 -12.81
C LEU A 4 -19.77 -19.94 -14.03
N ALA A 5 -20.53 -20.77 -14.74
CA ALA A 5 -20.05 -21.49 -15.93
C ALA A 5 -19.64 -20.52 -17.06
N GLU A 6 -20.43 -19.45 -17.27
CA GLU A 6 -20.19 -18.43 -18.29
C GLU A 6 -18.89 -17.65 -18.03
N ILE A 7 -18.55 -17.42 -16.76
CA ILE A 7 -17.32 -16.71 -16.37
C ILE A 7 -16.08 -17.59 -16.49
N LEU A 8 -16.23 -18.90 -16.26
CA LEU A 8 -15.13 -19.86 -16.47
C LEU A 8 -14.89 -20.15 -17.95
N GLU A 9 -15.93 -20.07 -18.79
CA GLU A 9 -15.82 -20.26 -20.24
C GLU A 9 -15.18 -19.04 -20.94
N ALA A 10 -15.59 -17.83 -20.54
CA ALA A 10 -15.04 -16.58 -21.05
C ALA A 10 -14.68 -15.61 -19.90
N PRO A 11 -13.53 -15.81 -19.23
CA PRO A 11 -13.12 -14.96 -18.12
C PRO A 11 -12.82 -13.54 -18.61
N SER A 12 -13.64 -12.58 -18.17
CA SER A 12 -13.47 -11.16 -18.49
C SER A 12 -13.65 -10.29 -17.25
N ARG A 13 -12.94 -9.15 -17.20
CA ARG A 13 -13.02 -8.21 -16.06
C ARG A 13 -14.43 -7.68 -15.86
N GLU A 14 -15.09 -7.31 -16.96
CA GLU A 14 -16.45 -6.77 -16.96
C GLU A 14 -17.47 -7.79 -16.44
N ALA A 15 -17.30 -9.07 -16.80
CA ALA A 15 -18.17 -10.13 -16.30
C ALA A 15 -18.08 -10.28 -14.79
N ILE A 16 -16.86 -10.22 -14.21
CA ILE A 16 -16.62 -10.34 -12.76
C ILE A 16 -17.17 -9.11 -12.01
N GLU A 17 -17.06 -7.92 -12.59
CA GLU A 17 -17.53 -6.68 -11.98
C GLU A 17 -19.07 -6.65 -11.83
N GLY A 18 -19.79 -7.18 -12.83
CA GLY A 18 -21.25 -7.32 -12.82
C GLY A 18 -21.81 -8.41 -11.89
N CYS A 19 -20.98 -9.30 -11.33
CA CYS A 19 -21.44 -10.47 -10.60
C CYS A 19 -22.09 -10.17 -9.25
N ARG A 20 -22.98 -11.08 -8.83
CA ARG A 20 -23.50 -11.15 -7.45
C ARG A 20 -22.42 -11.67 -6.50
N LYS A 21 -22.50 -11.31 -5.21
CA LYS A 21 -21.53 -11.75 -4.20
C LYS A 21 -21.44 -13.28 -4.10
N SER A 22 -22.56 -13.98 -4.18
CA SER A 22 -22.59 -15.45 -4.17
C SER A 22 -21.78 -16.09 -5.30
N VAL A 23 -21.89 -15.56 -6.52
CA VAL A 23 -21.14 -16.05 -7.69
C VAL A 23 -19.64 -15.78 -7.52
N LEU A 24 -19.27 -14.64 -6.94
CA LEU A 24 -17.88 -14.32 -6.62
C LEU A 24 -17.31 -15.23 -5.52
N GLU A 25 -18.11 -15.61 -4.52
CA GLU A 25 -17.71 -16.55 -3.48
C GLU A 25 -17.50 -17.96 -4.05
N GLU A 26 -18.36 -18.38 -4.99
CA GLU A 26 -18.21 -19.65 -5.70
C GLU A 26 -16.98 -19.62 -6.62
N LEU A 27 -16.74 -18.55 -7.38
CA LEU A 27 -15.51 -18.37 -8.17
C LEU A 27 -14.26 -18.40 -7.29
N ALA A 28 -14.29 -17.69 -6.16
CA ALA A 28 -13.21 -17.70 -5.19
C ALA A 28 -12.95 -19.10 -4.62
N ALA A 29 -13.99 -19.91 -4.42
CA ALA A 29 -13.84 -21.31 -4.03
C ALA A 29 -13.19 -22.17 -5.13
N HIS A 30 -13.52 -21.93 -6.41
CA HIS A 30 -12.87 -22.62 -7.55
C HIS A 30 -11.40 -22.22 -7.71
N LEU A 31 -11.05 -20.97 -7.39
CA LEU A 31 -9.69 -20.43 -7.44
C LEU A 31 -8.86 -20.74 -6.17
N GLY A 32 -9.49 -21.27 -5.11
CA GLY A 32 -8.82 -21.60 -3.85
C GLY A 32 -8.58 -20.42 -2.90
N LEU A 33 -9.29 -19.31 -3.08
CA LEU A 33 -9.17 -18.13 -2.21
C LEU A 33 -9.80 -18.38 -0.83
N ARG A 34 -8.95 -18.42 0.20
CA ARG A 34 -9.37 -18.64 1.59
C ARG A 34 -9.97 -17.37 2.18
N GLY A 35 -11.11 -17.49 2.87
CA GLY A 35 -11.74 -16.36 3.57
C GLY A 35 -12.68 -15.51 2.69
N ALA A 36 -12.92 -15.91 1.44
CA ALA A 36 -13.77 -15.18 0.48
C ALA A 36 -15.16 -14.78 1.00
N ARG A 37 -15.79 -15.61 1.84
CA ARG A 37 -17.11 -15.32 2.42
C ARG A 37 -17.12 -14.15 3.41
N ALA A 38 -16.02 -13.94 4.11
CA ALA A 38 -15.87 -12.86 5.10
C ALA A 38 -15.53 -11.51 4.45
N MET A 39 -15.10 -11.52 3.18
CA MET A 39 -14.73 -10.31 2.45
C MET A 39 -15.96 -9.49 2.05
N LEU A 40 -15.79 -8.18 2.01
CA LEU A 40 -16.78 -7.30 1.39
C LEU A 40 -16.80 -7.56 -0.13
N LYS A 41 -17.95 -7.33 -0.77
CA LYS A 41 -18.10 -7.52 -2.22
C LYS A 41 -17.01 -6.82 -3.06
N PRO A 42 -16.62 -5.55 -2.82
CA PRO A 42 -15.53 -4.92 -3.57
C PRO A 42 -14.19 -5.64 -3.39
N ASP A 43 -13.80 -5.96 -2.16
CA ASP A 43 -12.53 -6.64 -1.87
C ASP A 43 -12.48 -8.03 -2.50
N LEU A 44 -13.60 -8.75 -2.44
CA LEU A 44 -13.74 -10.07 -3.05
C LEU A 44 -13.60 -10.00 -4.58
N ARG A 45 -14.14 -8.96 -5.23
CA ARG A 45 -13.95 -8.74 -6.67
C ARG A 45 -12.48 -8.53 -7.01
N THR A 46 -11.81 -7.63 -6.28
CA THR A 46 -10.39 -7.33 -6.50
C THR A 46 -9.53 -8.59 -6.34
N ALA A 47 -9.76 -9.36 -5.28
CA ALA A 47 -9.02 -10.60 -5.04
C ALA A 47 -9.28 -11.66 -6.12
N VAL A 48 -10.53 -11.83 -6.56
CA VAL A 48 -10.87 -12.75 -7.66
C VAL A 48 -10.21 -12.33 -8.96
N ILE A 49 -10.24 -11.03 -9.30
CA ILE A 49 -9.60 -10.49 -10.51
C ILE A 49 -8.09 -10.74 -10.45
N GLN A 50 -7.44 -10.41 -9.34
CA GLN A 50 -6.01 -10.60 -9.15
C GLN A 50 -5.60 -12.08 -9.23
N GLU A 51 -6.41 -12.97 -8.66
CA GLU A 51 -6.15 -14.41 -8.71
C GLU A 51 -6.35 -14.97 -10.13
N MET A 52 -7.34 -14.46 -10.87
CA MET A 52 -7.55 -14.83 -12.27
C MET A 52 -6.44 -14.30 -13.19
N GLU A 53 -5.87 -13.12 -12.90
CA GLU A 53 -4.65 -12.62 -13.55
C GLU A 53 -3.46 -13.54 -13.25
N ARG A 54 -3.29 -13.95 -11.98
CA ARG A 54 -2.22 -14.88 -11.55
C ARG A 54 -2.32 -16.24 -12.23
N CYS A 55 -3.54 -16.72 -12.45
CA CYS A 55 -3.82 -17.95 -13.19
C CYS A 55 -3.73 -17.78 -14.71
N GLY A 56 -3.48 -16.57 -15.22
CA GLY A 56 -3.37 -16.28 -16.65
C GLY A 56 -4.71 -16.37 -17.40
N LEU A 57 -5.84 -16.32 -16.69
CA LEU A 57 -7.19 -16.39 -17.27
C LEU A 57 -7.63 -15.04 -17.85
N ILE A 58 -7.07 -13.94 -17.33
CA ILE A 58 -7.38 -12.58 -17.78
C ILE A 58 -6.07 -11.80 -17.91
N PRO A 59 -5.88 -10.98 -18.95
CA PRO A 59 -4.70 -10.12 -19.06
C PRO A 59 -4.56 -9.21 -17.83
N PRO A 60 -3.34 -8.99 -17.31
CA PRO A 60 -3.12 -8.03 -16.24
C PRO A 60 -3.59 -6.64 -16.67
N ALA A 61 -4.05 -5.82 -15.73
CA ALA A 61 -4.42 -4.45 -16.02
C ALA A 61 -3.11 -3.74 -16.32
N ILE A 62 -2.82 -3.57 -17.60
CA ILE A 62 -1.59 -2.93 -18.06
C ILE A 62 -1.65 -1.49 -17.55
N CYS A 63 -0.90 -1.18 -16.49
CA CYS A 63 -0.36 0.15 -16.32
C CYS A 63 0.70 0.32 -17.41
N GLU A 64 0.57 1.36 -18.23
CA GLU A 64 1.48 1.72 -19.30
C GLU A 64 2.95 1.68 -18.85
N THR A 65 3.64 0.57 -19.09
CA THR A 65 5.08 0.46 -19.33
C THR A 65 5.38 -1.02 -19.50
N ASP A 66 5.37 -1.49 -20.74
CA ASP A 66 6.36 -2.46 -21.21
C ASP A 66 6.29 -2.48 -22.74
N VAL A 67 7.29 -1.81 -23.31
CA VAL A 67 7.50 -1.70 -24.75
C VAL A 67 7.89 -3.08 -25.27
N GLU A 68 7.17 -3.49 -26.31
CA GLU A 68 7.38 -4.72 -27.07
C GLU A 68 8.84 -4.96 -27.45
N HIS A 69 9.23 -6.25 -27.42
CA HIS A 69 10.24 -6.77 -28.32
C HIS A 69 9.72 -6.73 -29.77
N SER A 70 10.37 -5.97 -30.64
CA SER A 70 10.50 -6.31 -32.06
C SER A 70 11.66 -5.56 -32.69
N GLU A 71 12.51 -6.35 -33.36
CA GLU A 71 13.68 -5.95 -34.13
C GLU A 71 13.28 -5.13 -35.38
N GLU A 72 14.04 -4.09 -35.74
CA GLU A 72 14.43 -3.82 -37.15
C GLU A 72 15.46 -2.67 -37.28
N PRO A 73 16.28 -2.63 -38.36
CA PRO A 73 17.57 -1.95 -38.45
C PRO A 73 17.53 -0.51 -38.97
N LYS A 74 18.61 0.24 -38.66
CA LYS A 74 19.12 1.46 -39.36
C LYS A 74 19.35 1.16 -40.87
N PRO A 75 19.53 2.12 -41.82
CA PRO A 75 19.74 3.59 -41.68
C PRO A 75 19.15 4.53 -42.78
N ALA A 76 19.06 5.85 -42.50
CA ALA A 76 19.61 6.97 -43.32
C ALA A 76 19.07 8.35 -42.87
N GLU A 77 20.00 9.29 -42.63
CA GLU A 77 19.84 10.75 -42.43
C GLU A 77 19.75 11.52 -43.78
N PRO A 78 19.82 12.87 -43.84
CA PRO A 78 19.05 14.00 -43.27
C PRO A 78 18.56 14.90 -44.46
N PRO A 79 18.44 16.26 -44.48
CA PRO A 79 18.48 17.33 -43.47
C PRO A 79 17.34 18.39 -43.63
N GLY A 80 17.37 19.46 -42.82
CA GLY A 80 16.83 20.74 -43.28
C GLY A 80 16.29 21.66 -42.18
N ASP A 81 17.14 22.60 -41.77
CA ASP A 81 16.88 23.74 -40.88
C ASP A 81 15.54 24.45 -41.11
N SER A 82 14.89 24.79 -40.00
CA SER A 82 14.05 25.99 -39.91
C SER A 82 14.86 27.13 -39.32
N PRO A 83 14.71 28.35 -39.87
CA PRO A 83 14.41 29.45 -38.97
C PRO A 83 13.22 30.27 -39.46
N SER A 84 12.31 30.47 -38.51
CA SER A 84 11.24 31.46 -38.51
C SER A 84 11.84 32.86 -38.43
N GLU A 85 11.55 33.75 -39.38
CA GLU A 85 11.69 35.20 -39.16
C GLU A 85 10.77 36.05 -40.05
N MET A 86 10.22 37.08 -39.40
CA MET A 86 9.80 38.38 -39.92
C MET A 86 8.45 38.57 -40.67
N LEU A 87 7.53 39.21 -39.94
CA LEU A 87 6.83 40.45 -40.30
C LEU A 87 6.89 40.91 -41.76
N THR A 88 5.73 41.08 -42.41
CA THR A 88 5.44 42.17 -43.37
C THR A 88 3.92 42.29 -43.57
N ILE A 89 3.37 43.49 -43.34
CA ILE A 89 2.14 43.98 -44.00
C ILE A 89 2.65 44.92 -45.11
N PRO A 90 2.07 44.94 -46.34
CA PRO A 90 1.10 46.00 -46.67
C PRO A 90 -0.01 45.62 -47.68
N GLU A 91 -1.15 46.31 -47.57
CA GLU A 91 -2.01 46.83 -48.67
C GLU A 91 -2.62 45.87 -49.73
N GLU A 92 -3.73 46.10 -50.42
CA GLU A 92 -4.84 47.06 -50.40
C GLU A 92 -5.94 46.48 -51.34
N ARG A 93 -7.20 46.73 -50.99
CA ARG A 93 -8.37 46.99 -51.88
C ARG A 93 -8.74 45.97 -52.97
N LYS A 94 -9.97 45.43 -52.86
CA LYS A 94 -11.01 45.60 -53.89
C LYS A 94 -12.41 45.35 -53.34
N ILE A 95 -13.27 46.33 -53.61
CA ILE A 95 -14.65 46.51 -53.17
C ILE A 95 -15.58 45.61 -53.99
N THR A 96 -16.55 44.97 -53.35
CA THR A 96 -17.77 44.49 -54.01
C THR A 96 -18.94 44.70 -53.04
N PRO A 97 -20.00 45.46 -53.39
CA PRO A 97 -21.10 45.76 -52.49
C PRO A 97 -22.20 44.70 -52.60
N LEU A 98 -22.63 44.14 -51.47
CA LEU A 98 -23.85 43.33 -51.35
C LEU A 98 -24.72 43.94 -50.23
N PRO A 99 -26.06 43.92 -50.34
CA PRO A 99 -26.90 44.95 -49.78
C PRO A 99 -27.15 44.76 -48.28
N VAL A 100 -27.35 45.92 -47.67
CA VAL A 100 -27.88 46.13 -46.32
C VAL A 100 -29.21 45.37 -46.16
N THR A 101 -29.31 44.54 -45.12
CA THR A 101 -30.43 44.55 -44.15
C THR A 101 -30.25 43.42 -43.13
N LEU A 102 -29.45 43.66 -42.10
CA LEU A 102 -29.75 43.20 -40.74
C LEU A 102 -29.31 44.31 -39.78
N PRO A 103 -30.10 44.64 -38.75
CA PRO A 103 -29.69 45.59 -37.73
C PRO A 103 -28.33 45.16 -37.17
N ARG A 104 -27.32 45.99 -37.41
CA ARG A 104 -26.07 45.92 -36.68
C ARG A 104 -26.39 46.37 -35.28
N ASP A 105 -26.72 45.43 -34.39
CA ASP A 105 -26.73 45.67 -32.96
C ASP A 105 -25.28 46.01 -32.56
N GLU A 106 -24.92 47.29 -32.64
CA GLU A 106 -23.90 47.82 -31.75
C GLU A 106 -24.56 47.98 -30.38
N PRO A 107 -24.17 47.20 -29.36
CA PRO A 107 -24.59 47.49 -28.01
C PRO A 107 -23.91 48.78 -27.58
N SER A 108 -24.61 49.90 -27.78
CA SER A 108 -24.36 51.13 -27.05
C SER A 108 -24.39 50.80 -25.56
N SER A 109 -23.24 51.01 -24.94
CA SER A 109 -22.88 50.54 -23.61
C SER A 109 -23.80 51.06 -22.51
N PRO A 110 -24.11 50.18 -21.54
CA PRO A 110 -23.50 50.30 -20.22
C PRO A 110 -22.61 49.08 -19.95
N THR A 111 -21.45 49.01 -20.63
CA THR A 111 -20.54 47.85 -20.59
C THR A 111 -19.65 47.82 -19.36
N SER A 112 -19.53 48.89 -18.57
CA SER A 112 -18.62 48.93 -17.42
C SER A 112 -18.96 47.91 -16.31
N ALA A 113 -20.25 47.56 -16.14
CA ALA A 113 -20.67 46.55 -15.16
C ALA A 113 -20.53 45.11 -15.70
N LEU A 114 -20.78 44.89 -16.99
CA LEU A 114 -20.60 43.60 -17.67
C LEU A 114 -19.10 43.26 -17.82
N SER A 115 -18.25 44.24 -18.14
CA SER A 115 -16.79 44.07 -18.17
C SER A 115 -16.22 43.84 -16.76
N SER A 116 -16.80 44.46 -15.73
CA SER A 116 -16.46 44.20 -14.34
C SER A 116 -16.82 42.77 -13.90
N LEU A 117 -17.99 42.26 -14.30
CA LEU A 117 -18.39 40.88 -14.05
C LEU A 117 -17.46 39.89 -14.78
N GLU A 118 -17.15 40.14 -16.04
CA GLU A 118 -16.23 39.32 -16.83
C GLU A 118 -14.80 39.35 -16.26
N ALA A 119 -14.32 40.51 -15.84
CA ALA A 119 -13.04 40.65 -15.14
C ALA A 119 -13.04 39.88 -13.82
N ALA A 120 -14.12 39.95 -13.03
CA ALA A 120 -14.26 39.18 -11.79
C ALA A 120 -14.27 37.67 -12.06
N ARG A 121 -15.00 37.20 -13.08
CA ARG A 121 -15.00 35.79 -13.51
C ARG A 121 -13.62 35.32 -13.93
N LEU A 122 -12.90 36.15 -14.69
CA LEU A 122 -11.53 35.86 -15.11
C LEU A 122 -10.59 35.79 -13.90
N GLN A 123 -10.70 36.71 -12.94
CA GLN A 123 -9.92 36.69 -11.70
C GLN A 123 -10.19 35.42 -10.87
N VAL A 124 -11.45 35.02 -10.72
CA VAL A 124 -11.81 33.78 -10.02
C VAL A 124 -11.20 32.56 -10.73
N ARG A 125 -11.26 32.52 -12.06
CA ARG A 125 -10.61 31.45 -12.84
C ARG A 125 -9.10 31.44 -12.61
N LEU A 126 -8.43 32.59 -12.66
CA LEU A 126 -7.00 32.68 -12.45
C LEU A 126 -6.60 32.27 -11.03
N ALA A 127 -7.34 32.72 -10.02
CA ALA A 127 -7.12 32.35 -8.62
C ALA A 127 -7.26 30.83 -8.42
N ARG A 128 -8.31 30.22 -9.00
CA ARG A 128 -8.50 28.76 -8.98
C ARG A 128 -7.34 28.02 -9.63
N VAL A 129 -6.92 28.45 -10.83
CA VAL A 129 -5.80 27.82 -11.56
C VAL A 129 -4.50 27.92 -10.75
N LYS A 130 -4.21 29.08 -10.15
CA LYS A 130 -3.03 29.26 -9.29
C LYS A 130 -3.07 28.35 -8.07
N TYR A 131 -4.21 28.28 -7.39
CA TYR A 131 -4.38 27.43 -6.22
C TYR A 131 -4.26 25.94 -6.57
N GLU A 132 -4.87 25.50 -7.68
CA GLU A 132 -4.75 24.10 -8.12
C GLU A 132 -3.31 23.73 -8.46
N ALA A 133 -2.57 24.61 -9.14
CA ALA A 133 -1.16 24.39 -9.43
C ALA A 133 -0.31 24.31 -8.15
N GLN A 134 -0.55 25.21 -7.19
CA GLN A 134 0.14 25.20 -5.90
C GLN A 134 -0.18 23.94 -5.08
N GLU A 135 -1.44 23.53 -5.04
CA GLU A 135 -1.85 22.33 -4.29
C GLU A 135 -1.26 21.06 -4.92
N LYS A 136 -1.22 20.97 -6.26
CA LYS A 136 -0.53 19.87 -6.95
C LYS A 136 0.96 19.83 -6.63
N ALA A 137 1.65 20.97 -6.59
CA ALA A 137 3.04 21.03 -6.19
C ALA A 137 3.23 20.53 -4.75
N ARG A 138 2.38 20.99 -3.82
CA ARG A 138 2.42 20.54 -2.42
C ARG A 138 2.16 19.03 -2.27
N GLN A 139 1.24 18.48 -3.07
CA GLN A 139 0.96 17.04 -3.10
C GLN A 139 2.16 16.25 -3.64
N GLN A 140 2.84 16.76 -4.68
CA GLN A 140 4.06 16.14 -5.20
C GLN A 140 5.17 16.14 -4.14
N ASP A 141 5.38 17.25 -3.45
CA ASP A 141 6.39 17.35 -2.39
C ASP A 141 6.13 16.31 -1.28
N ILE A 142 4.89 16.20 -0.80
CA ILE A 142 4.51 15.19 0.20
C ILE A 142 4.69 13.77 -0.34
N SER A 143 4.30 13.52 -1.59
CA SER A 143 4.48 12.21 -2.22
C SER A 143 5.95 11.81 -2.29
N LEU A 144 6.83 12.75 -2.62
CA LEU A 144 8.27 12.51 -2.66
C LEU A 144 8.85 12.27 -1.26
N GLU A 145 8.40 13.01 -0.25
CA GLU A 145 8.81 12.81 1.14
C GLU A 145 8.41 11.42 1.66
N LEU A 146 7.17 10.99 1.38
CA LEU A 146 6.69 9.65 1.73
C LEU A 146 7.52 8.56 1.04
N LYS A 147 7.78 8.69 -0.28
CA LYS A 147 8.62 7.74 -1.02
C LYS A 147 10.05 7.68 -0.48
N ARG A 148 10.61 8.83 -0.10
CA ARG A 148 11.94 8.90 0.52
C ARG A 148 11.95 8.14 1.85
N LEU A 149 10.95 8.37 2.70
CA LEU A 149 10.85 7.71 4.00
C LEU A 149 10.64 6.19 3.86
N GLU A 150 9.83 5.77 2.89
CA GLU A 150 9.61 4.37 2.55
C GLU A 150 10.94 3.69 2.15
N LEU A 151 11.66 4.25 1.18
CA LEU A 151 12.97 3.74 0.74
C LEU A 151 13.99 3.71 1.89
N GLU A 152 14.02 4.73 2.74
CA GLU A 152 14.91 4.76 3.90
C GLU A 152 14.59 3.63 4.89
N SER A 153 13.30 3.38 5.16
CA SER A 153 12.88 2.28 6.03
C SER A 153 13.16 0.92 5.41
N GLU A 154 12.94 0.77 4.11
CA GLU A 154 13.14 -0.48 3.38
C GLU A 154 14.63 -0.86 3.36
N THR A 155 15.51 0.11 3.08
CA THR A 155 16.96 -0.10 3.08
C THR A 155 17.48 -0.47 4.47
N LYS A 156 17.00 0.20 5.54
CA LYS A 156 17.32 -0.15 6.93
C LYS A 156 16.88 -1.57 7.27
N MET A 157 15.65 -1.94 6.91
CA MET A 157 15.11 -3.28 7.15
C MET A 157 15.88 -4.35 6.39
N ARG A 158 16.24 -4.08 5.13
CA ARG A 158 17.03 -4.98 4.29
C ARG A 158 18.42 -5.20 4.87
N LEU A 159 19.09 -4.13 5.30
CA LEU A 159 20.40 -4.22 5.95
C LEU A 159 20.32 -5.04 7.25
N ARG A 160 19.33 -4.76 8.10
CA ARG A 160 19.16 -5.49 9.36
C ARG A 160 18.85 -6.97 9.13
N ARG A 161 18.06 -7.28 8.10
CA ARG A 161 17.79 -8.67 7.72
C ARG A 161 19.07 -9.39 7.31
N MET A 162 19.88 -8.77 6.45
CA MET A 162 21.17 -9.34 6.03
C MET A 162 22.11 -9.56 7.23
N GLU A 163 22.19 -8.60 8.15
CA GLU A 163 22.99 -8.72 9.37
C GLU A 163 22.53 -9.90 10.24
N LEU A 164 21.23 -10.03 10.49
CA LEU A 164 20.67 -11.15 11.24
C LEU A 164 20.85 -12.50 10.54
N ASP A 165 20.81 -12.53 9.20
CA ASP A 165 21.09 -13.73 8.42
C ASP A 165 22.57 -14.12 8.52
N HIS A 166 23.47 -13.14 8.50
CA HIS A 166 24.89 -13.36 8.72
C HIS A 166 25.18 -13.87 10.14
N GLU A 167 24.61 -13.25 11.19
CA GLU A 167 24.71 -13.73 12.56
C GLU A 167 24.21 -15.17 12.68
N ARG A 168 23.04 -15.49 12.11
CA ARG A 168 22.49 -16.85 12.10
C ARG A 168 23.41 -17.84 11.40
N GLN A 169 24.04 -17.44 10.31
CA GLN A 169 25.01 -18.28 9.60
C GLN A 169 26.27 -18.51 10.44
N MET A 170 26.80 -17.45 11.07
CA MET A 170 27.97 -17.55 11.95
C MET A 170 27.69 -18.45 13.16
N PHE A 171 26.53 -18.32 13.80
CA PHE A 171 26.11 -19.24 14.86
C PHE A 171 25.95 -20.68 14.36
N ARG A 172 25.43 -20.90 13.14
CA ARG A 172 25.36 -22.24 12.55
C ARG A 172 26.73 -22.86 12.30
N VAL A 173 27.67 -22.10 11.75
CA VAL A 173 29.03 -22.59 11.45
C VAL A 173 29.79 -22.88 12.75
N ASN A 174 29.68 -22.01 13.75
CA ASN A 174 30.33 -22.20 15.06
C ASN A 174 29.76 -23.39 15.84
N ASN A 175 28.45 -23.67 15.71
CA ASN A 175 27.83 -24.86 16.31
C ASN A 175 28.08 -26.14 15.50
N SER A 176 28.53 -26.04 14.25
CA SER A 176 28.90 -27.18 13.41
C SER A 176 30.36 -27.58 13.57
N THR A 177 31.23 -26.69 14.07
CA THR A 177 32.64 -26.98 14.35
C THR A 177 32.90 -27.49 15.78
N SER A 178 31.90 -27.49 16.67
CA SER A 178 31.98 -28.09 18.02
C SER A 178 31.30 -29.46 18.14
N GLY A 179 30.92 -30.08 17.02
CA GLY A 179 30.08 -31.28 16.97
C GLY A 179 30.77 -32.57 16.51
N VAL A 180 31.93 -32.92 17.05
CA VAL A 180 32.35 -34.32 17.16
C VAL A 180 32.51 -34.63 18.65
N GLU A 181 31.38 -34.91 19.30
CA GLU A 181 31.21 -35.80 20.47
C GLU A 181 29.85 -35.54 21.12
N ALA A 182 28.81 -36.09 20.49
CA ALA A 182 27.58 -36.46 21.18
C ALA A 182 27.37 -37.96 20.94
N ARG A 183 28.24 -38.77 21.54
CA ARG A 183 28.00 -40.21 21.73
C ARG A 183 28.02 -40.49 23.22
N SER A 184 27.07 -41.33 23.63
CA SER A 184 26.96 -42.00 24.94
C SER A 184 26.16 -41.24 26.00
N ALA A 185 24.84 -41.16 25.81
CA ALA A 185 23.91 -41.28 26.94
C ALA A 185 23.56 -42.77 27.08
N ASP A 186 24.33 -43.44 27.93
CA ASP A 186 24.14 -44.82 28.34
C ASP A 186 22.81 -44.95 29.09
N THR A 187 21.94 -45.85 28.61
CA THR A 187 20.61 -46.10 29.16
C THR A 187 20.72 -47.23 30.17
N LEU A 188 21.06 -46.91 31.42
CA LEU A 188 20.89 -47.85 32.53
C LEU A 188 19.58 -47.56 33.26
N LYS A 189 18.63 -48.47 33.03
CA LYS A 189 17.51 -48.76 33.93
C LYS A 189 18.04 -49.00 35.35
N THR A 190 17.45 -48.32 36.34
CA THR A 190 17.26 -48.91 37.66
C THR A 190 15.88 -48.54 38.19
N ASP A 191 15.28 -49.55 38.78
CA ASP A 191 13.88 -49.80 39.06
C ASP A 191 13.44 -49.17 40.41
N SER A 192 12.23 -48.60 40.40
CA SER A 192 11.23 -48.48 41.48
C SER A 192 11.45 -47.71 42.82
N PRO A 193 10.35 -47.10 43.37
CA PRO A 193 10.32 -46.29 44.59
C PRO A 193 9.95 -47.09 45.86
N PRO A 194 10.14 -46.51 47.07
CA PRO A 194 9.00 -46.48 48.00
C PRO A 194 8.91 -45.23 48.92
N ASP A 195 7.64 -44.83 49.10
CA ASP A 195 6.92 -44.36 50.29
C ASP A 195 7.46 -43.38 51.35
N ALA A 196 6.46 -42.62 51.82
CA ALA A 196 6.38 -41.69 52.95
C ALA A 196 7.04 -42.18 54.26
N ASP A 197 7.69 -41.26 55.00
CA ASP A 197 7.16 -40.75 56.27
C ASP A 197 8.00 -39.58 56.83
N ARG A 198 7.28 -38.63 57.45
CA ARG A 198 7.65 -37.62 58.47
C ARG A 198 9.13 -37.34 58.80
N ARG A 199 9.47 -36.04 58.87
CA ARG A 199 9.64 -35.29 60.13
C ARG A 199 9.88 -33.78 59.91
N GLU A 200 9.12 -32.97 60.64
CA GLU A 200 9.34 -31.55 60.87
C GLU A 200 10.68 -31.31 61.59
N VAL A 201 11.46 -30.34 61.12
CA VAL A 201 12.40 -29.56 61.95
C VAL A 201 12.44 -28.13 61.41
N GLU A 202 12.03 -27.18 62.25
CA GLU A 202 12.15 -25.72 62.07
C GLU A 202 13.62 -25.23 61.98
N PRO A 203 13.88 -24.02 61.47
CA PRO A 203 15.21 -23.54 61.11
C PRO A 203 15.94 -22.87 62.30
N PRO A 204 17.28 -22.94 62.39
CA PRO A 204 18.06 -21.97 63.14
C PRO A 204 18.48 -20.80 62.24
N ALA A 205 18.17 -19.60 62.71
CA ALA A 205 18.57 -18.32 62.16
C ALA A 205 20.08 -18.03 62.36
N ASP A 206 20.56 -17.11 61.51
CA ASP A 206 21.72 -16.22 61.69
C ASP A 206 23.13 -16.85 61.59
N GLU A 207 24.11 -16.36 60.83
CA GLU A 207 24.31 -15.06 60.15
C GLU A 207 25.20 -15.17 58.88
N ARG A 208 25.07 -14.14 58.03
CA ARG A 208 26.15 -13.49 57.26
C ARG A 208 26.61 -14.13 55.93
N ASN A 209 25.95 -13.69 54.86
CA ASN A 209 26.65 -13.22 53.65
C ASN A 209 25.83 -12.13 52.94
N PRO A 210 26.19 -10.82 53.04
CA PRO A 210 25.48 -9.74 52.36
C PRO A 210 26.09 -9.43 50.98
N ASP A 211 26.42 -10.45 50.19
CA ASP A 211 26.93 -10.27 48.83
C ASP A 211 26.27 -11.21 47.80
N ALA A 212 25.01 -11.57 48.05
CA ALA A 212 24.11 -11.92 46.97
C ALA A 212 23.35 -10.65 46.61
N THR A 213 23.77 -10.03 45.51
CA THR A 213 22.91 -9.12 44.75
C THR A 213 21.70 -9.91 44.26
N ASP A 214 20.77 -10.23 45.17
CA ASP A 214 19.37 -10.47 44.86
C ASP A 214 18.78 -9.11 44.47
N ARG A 215 19.28 -8.60 43.33
CA ARG A 215 18.50 -7.74 42.46
C ARG A 215 17.31 -8.62 42.10
N ARG A 216 16.29 -8.61 42.95
CA ARG A 216 14.93 -9.03 42.63
C ARG A 216 14.62 -8.26 41.36
N LYS A 217 14.87 -8.92 40.23
CA LYS A 217 14.62 -8.35 38.92
C LYS A 217 13.15 -8.00 38.98
N PHE A 218 12.84 -6.73 38.76
CA PHE A 218 11.46 -6.29 38.71
C PHE A 218 10.78 -7.14 37.64
N ASP A 219 9.96 -8.08 38.09
CA ASP A 219 9.29 -9.03 37.22
C ASP A 219 8.05 -8.32 36.71
N VAL A 220 8.16 -7.76 35.50
CA VAL A 220 7.05 -7.06 34.82
C VAL A 220 5.83 -7.97 34.72
N GLY A 221 6.02 -9.30 34.66
CA GLY A 221 4.93 -10.28 34.66
C GLY A 221 4.06 -10.21 35.91
N LYS A 222 4.64 -9.88 37.07
CA LYS A 222 3.90 -9.65 38.33
C LYS A 222 3.08 -8.37 38.29
N CYS A 223 3.41 -7.42 37.42
CA CYS A 223 2.66 -6.19 37.23
C CYS A 223 1.55 -6.31 36.18
N ILE A 224 1.61 -7.29 35.27
CA ILE A 224 0.52 -7.57 34.32
C ILE A 224 -0.75 -7.98 35.08
N ALA A 225 -0.62 -8.72 36.18
CA ALA A 225 -1.74 -9.11 37.03
C ALA A 225 -2.41 -7.94 37.78
N LEU A 226 -1.75 -6.77 37.86
CA LEU A 226 -2.30 -5.55 38.47
C LEU A 226 -3.10 -4.71 37.47
N VAL A 227 -3.00 -5.00 36.18
CA VAL A 227 -3.80 -4.33 35.15
C VAL A 227 -5.16 -5.03 35.10
N PRO A 228 -6.28 -4.31 35.32
CA PRO A 228 -7.60 -4.88 35.11
C PRO A 228 -7.68 -5.49 33.71
N THR A 229 -8.17 -6.73 33.61
CA THR A 229 -8.37 -7.37 32.31
C THR A 229 -9.45 -6.61 31.56
N PHE A 230 -9.04 -5.78 30.59
CA PHE A 230 -9.99 -5.07 29.74
C PHE A 230 -10.73 -6.07 28.86
N ARG A 231 -12.05 -6.06 28.90
CA ARG A 231 -12.87 -6.90 28.00
C ARG A 231 -13.13 -6.11 26.73
N GLU A 232 -13.04 -6.75 25.57
CA GLU A 232 -13.30 -6.09 24.27
C GLU A 232 -14.70 -5.43 24.24
N THR A 233 -15.66 -5.98 24.98
CA THR A 233 -17.02 -5.42 25.15
C THR A 233 -17.07 -4.05 25.84
N GLU A 234 -16.03 -3.66 26.58
CA GLU A 234 -15.96 -2.35 27.26
C GLU A 234 -15.35 -1.27 26.34
N VAL A 235 -14.59 -1.67 25.31
CA VAL A 235 -14.04 -0.77 24.29
C VAL A 235 -15.18 -0.04 23.59
N ASP A 236 -16.18 -0.78 23.10
CA ASP A 236 -17.33 -0.23 22.37
C ASP A 236 -18.16 0.71 23.25
N SER A 237 -18.26 0.42 24.55
CA SER A 237 -18.95 1.28 25.51
C SER A 237 -18.22 2.62 25.71
N PHE A 238 -16.88 2.64 25.69
CA PHE A 238 -16.11 3.89 25.78
C PHE A 238 -16.25 4.75 24.54
N PHE A 239 -16.27 4.16 23.34
CA PHE A 239 -16.46 4.92 22.10
C PHE A 239 -17.89 5.44 21.95
N SER A 240 -18.90 4.69 22.42
CA SER A 240 -20.30 5.12 22.39
C SER A 240 -20.62 6.36 23.25
N ALA A 241 -19.75 6.73 24.19
CA ALA A 241 -19.93 7.93 25.02
C ALA A 241 -19.59 9.25 24.30
N PHE A 242 -19.02 9.18 23.08
CA PHE A 242 -18.59 10.34 22.29
C PHE A 242 -19.37 10.51 20.97
N GLU A 243 -20.44 9.72 20.76
CA GLU A 243 -21.40 9.85 19.65
C GLU A 243 -22.70 10.52 20.14
#